data_AF-A0A0H2ZE85-F1
#
_entry.id   AF-A0A0H2ZE85-F1
#
_cell.length_a   1.000
_cell.length_b   1.000
_cell.length_c   1.000
_cell.angle_alpha   90.00
_cell.angle_beta   90.00
_cell.angle_gamma   90.00
#
_symmetry.space_group_name_H-M   'P 1'
#
loop_
_entity.id
_entity.type
_entity.pdbx_description
1 polymer ?
#
loop_
_entity_poly.entity_id
_entity_poly.type
_entity_poly.pdbx_seq_one_letter_code
_entity_poly.pdbx_strand_id
1 'polypeptide(L)'
;MATQGVFTLPANTQFGVTAFANSAGTQTVNVQVNNETVATFTGQSTNNAIIGSKVLNSGGGGKVQILVSVNGRSSDLVSAQVILANELNFALVGSEDSTDNDYNDAVVVINWPLG
;
A
#
# COMPACT_ATOMS: atom_id res chain seq x y z
N MET A 1 -10.48 8.04 14.57
CA MET A 1 -10.68 7.56 13.19
C MET A 1 -10.45 6.05 13.17
N ALA A 2 -11.07 5.31 12.25
CA ALA A 2 -10.83 3.87 12.11
C ALA A 2 -9.42 3.60 11.60
N THR A 3 -8.83 2.45 11.93
CA THR A 3 -7.54 2.02 11.36
C THR A 3 -7.62 1.88 9.84
N GLN A 4 -6.61 2.38 9.13
CA GLN A 4 -6.50 2.37 7.66
C GLN A 4 -5.23 1.62 7.23
N GLY A 5 -5.18 1.19 5.96
CA GLY A 5 -4.02 0.50 5.38
C GLY A 5 -3.79 -0.92 5.90
N VAL A 6 -4.76 -1.53 6.60
CA VAL A 6 -4.68 -2.91 7.11
C VAL A 6 -5.74 -3.76 6.40
N PHE A 7 -5.30 -4.88 5.84
CA PHE A 7 -6.14 -5.78 5.06
C PHE A 7 -5.92 -7.24 5.51
N THR A 8 -6.99 -8.03 5.44
CA THR A 8 -6.92 -9.48 5.65
C THR A 8 -7.12 -10.17 4.31
N LEU A 9 -6.02 -10.68 3.76
CA LEU A 9 -6.03 -11.51 2.57
C LEU A 9 -6.30 -12.96 2.95
N PRO A 10 -6.71 -13.82 1.99
CA PRO A 10 -6.67 -15.26 2.19
C PRO A 10 -5.25 -15.69 2.58
N ALA A 11 -5.15 -16.61 3.54
CA ALA A 11 -3.86 -17.08 4.04
C ALA A 11 -3.03 -17.75 2.92
N ASN A 12 -1.70 -17.65 3.01
CA ASN A 12 -0.74 -18.26 2.10
C ASN A 12 -0.94 -17.91 0.61
N THR A 13 -1.55 -16.77 0.31
CA THR A 13 -1.90 -16.36 -1.05
C THR A 13 -0.89 -15.37 -1.61
N GLN A 14 -0.50 -15.56 -2.87
CA GLN A 14 0.33 -14.58 -3.56
C GLN A 14 -0.49 -13.34 -3.92
N PHE A 15 0.10 -12.16 -3.74
CA PHE A 15 -0.49 -10.89 -4.12
C PHE A 15 0.55 -9.98 -4.76
N GLY A 16 0.10 -9.16 -5.70
CA GLY A 16 0.89 -8.07 -6.24
C GLY A 16 0.73 -6.84 -5.36
N VAL A 17 1.80 -6.08 -5.17
CA VAL A 17 1.76 -4.74 -4.55
C VAL A 17 2.57 -3.79 -5.40
N THR A 18 1.99 -2.64 -5.75
CA THR A 18 2.64 -1.60 -6.54
C THR A 18 2.39 -0.25 -5.88
N ALA A 19 3.45 0.55 -5.75
CA ALA A 19 3.41 1.89 -5.16
C ALA A 19 3.78 2.95 -6.20
N PHE A 20 3.08 4.07 -6.14
CA PHE A 20 3.26 5.26 -6.98
C PHE A 20 3.50 6.48 -6.09
N ALA A 21 4.21 7.49 -6.58
CA ALA A 21 4.43 8.75 -5.86
C ALA A 21 3.95 9.98 -6.65
N ASN A 22 3.35 10.94 -5.94
CA ASN A 22 2.90 12.24 -6.47
C ASN A 22 3.26 13.42 -5.56
N SER A 23 4.27 13.27 -4.70
CA SER A 23 4.73 14.31 -3.78
C SER A 23 6.11 14.87 -4.13
N ALA A 24 6.37 16.10 -3.70
CA ALA A 24 7.72 16.67 -3.67
C ALA A 24 8.63 15.96 -2.65
N GLY A 25 8.05 15.37 -1.60
CA GLY A 25 8.75 14.57 -0.60
C GLY A 25 9.05 13.15 -1.08
N THR A 26 10.20 12.61 -0.69
CA THR A 26 10.52 11.20 -0.90
C THR A 26 9.62 10.32 -0.03
N GLN A 27 8.78 9.53 -0.69
CA GLN A 27 7.88 8.58 -0.08
C GLN A 27 8.63 7.32 0.33
N THR A 28 8.35 6.80 1.52
CA THR A 28 8.78 5.48 1.99
C THR A 28 7.56 4.63 2.30
N VAL A 29 7.31 3.62 1.48
CA VAL A 29 6.20 2.67 1.64
C VAL A 29 6.75 1.36 2.20
N ASN A 30 6.33 0.98 3.40
CA ASN A 30 6.60 -0.34 3.97
C ASN A 30 5.37 -1.24 3.82
N VAL A 31 5.61 -2.45 3.33
CA VAL A 31 4.60 -3.51 3.26
C VAL A 31 4.92 -4.53 4.35
N GLN A 32 4.00 -4.71 5.28
CA GLN A 32 4.11 -5.67 6.35
C GLN A 32 3.20 -6.87 6.11
N VAL A 33 3.70 -8.06 6.42
CA VAL A 33 2.93 -9.30 6.47
C VAL A 33 3.07 -9.89 7.87
N ASN A 34 1.95 -10.13 8.55
CA ASN A 34 1.93 -10.61 9.94
C ASN A 34 2.82 -9.78 10.89
N ASN A 35 2.81 -8.45 10.71
CA ASN A 35 3.58 -7.43 11.44
C ASN A 35 5.08 -7.37 11.13
N GLU A 36 5.57 -8.18 10.19
CA GLU A 36 6.96 -8.13 9.73
C GLU A 36 7.07 -7.36 8.41
N THR A 37 8.01 -6.41 8.31
CA THR A 37 8.26 -5.70 7.05
C THR A 37 8.91 -6.64 6.05
N VAL A 38 8.18 -6.94 4.97
CA VAL A 38 8.63 -7.86 3.90
C VAL A 38 9.06 -7.14 2.63
N ALA A 39 8.66 -5.87 2.47
CA ALA A 39 9.14 -5.00 1.40
C ALA A 39 9.15 -3.53 1.85
N THR A 40 10.09 -2.78 1.29
CA THR A 40 10.18 -1.32 1.40
C THR A 40 10.38 -0.75 0.01
N PHE A 41 9.58 0.25 -0.35
CA PHE A 41 9.71 1.02 -1.59
C PHE A 41 10.00 2.47 -1.23
N THR A 42 10.93 3.08 -1.94
CA THR A 42 11.32 4.47 -1.71
C THR A 42 11.47 5.18 -3.03
N GLY A 43 10.86 6.36 -3.15
CA GLY A 43 10.97 7.17 -4.36
C GLY A 43 10.26 8.50 -4.22
N GLN A 44 10.57 9.41 -5.14
CA GLN A 44 9.98 10.73 -5.22
C GLN A 44 9.53 10.96 -6.65
N SER A 45 8.31 11.47 -6.82
CA SER A 45 7.80 11.89 -8.11
C SER A 45 6.60 12.79 -7.91
N THR A 46 6.41 13.75 -8.81
CA THR A 46 5.17 14.55 -8.94
C THR A 46 4.39 14.17 -10.21
N ASN A 47 4.72 13.01 -10.81
CA ASN A 47 4.19 12.55 -12.09
C ASN A 47 3.79 11.06 -12.04
N ASN A 48 3.29 10.60 -10.88
CA ASN A 48 2.78 9.26 -10.67
C ASN A 48 3.75 8.12 -11.05
N ALA A 49 5.05 8.32 -10.85
CA ALA A 49 6.04 7.29 -11.17
C ALA A 49 5.86 6.08 -10.25
N ILE A 50 6.04 4.87 -10.80
CA ILE A 50 6.13 3.64 -10.00
C ILE A 50 7.42 3.70 -9.19
N ILE A 51 7.31 3.72 -7.87
CA ILE A 51 8.45 3.74 -6.94
C ILE A 51 8.80 2.33 -6.43
N GLY A 52 7.96 1.34 -6.71
CA GLY A 52 8.22 -0.07 -6.43
C GLY A 52 7.07 -0.98 -6.83
N SER A 53 7.39 -2.21 -7.21
CA SER A 53 6.42 -3.27 -7.44
C SER A 53 7.02 -4.63 -7.10
N LYS A 54 6.27 -5.48 -6.39
CA LYS A 54 6.67 -6.85 -6.04
C LYS A 54 5.47 -7.78 -5.96
N VAL A 55 5.74 -9.07 -6.14
CA VAL A 55 4.87 -10.15 -5.71
C VAL A 55 5.32 -10.62 -4.33
N LEU A 56 4.37 -10.76 -3.41
CA LEU A 56 4.59 -11.20 -2.03
C LEU A 56 3.60 -12.32 -1.67
N ASN A 57 3.76 -12.92 -0.48
CA ASN A 57 2.82 -13.90 0.06
C ASN A 57 2.21 -13.39 1.37
N SER A 58 0.90 -13.57 1.56
CA SER A 58 0.14 -13.09 2.73
C SER A 58 0.45 -13.85 4.03
N GLY A 59 1.19 -14.96 3.94
CA GLY A 59 1.55 -15.81 5.08
C GLY A 59 0.34 -16.44 5.76
N GLY A 60 0.60 -17.21 6.82
CA GLY A 60 -0.45 -17.98 7.51
C GLY A 60 -1.55 -17.16 8.15
N GLY A 61 -1.24 -15.94 8.60
CA GLY A 61 -2.23 -15.03 9.23
C GLY A 61 -3.00 -14.15 8.24
N GLY A 62 -2.58 -14.09 6.96
CA GLY A 62 -3.24 -13.27 5.93
C GLY A 62 -3.18 -11.75 6.16
N LYS A 63 -2.62 -11.28 7.27
CA LYS A 63 -2.59 -9.86 7.64
C LYS A 63 -1.55 -9.14 6.80
N VAL A 64 -2.00 -8.19 5.98
CA VAL A 64 -1.15 -7.26 5.23
C VAL A 64 -1.39 -5.85 5.74
N GLN A 65 -0.33 -5.08 5.98
CA GLN A 65 -0.41 -3.69 6.40
C GLN A 65 0.52 -2.82 5.58
N ILE A 66 0.00 -1.67 5.12
CA ILE A 66 0.73 -0.63 4.43
C ILE A 66 1.02 0.50 5.41
N LEU A 67 2.27 0.93 5.45
CA LEU A 67 2.73 2.11 6.19
C LEU A 67 3.41 3.04 5.20
N VAL A 68 3.06 4.32 5.24
CA VAL A 68 3.70 5.36 4.42
C VAL A 68 4.33 6.39 5.34
N SER A 69 5.55 6.82 5.03
CA SER A 69 6.21 7.91 5.72
C SER A 69 7.04 8.78 4.80
N VAL A 70 7.18 10.05 5.20
CA VAL A 70 8.02 11.06 4.55
C VAL A 70 8.89 11.70 5.62
N ASN A 71 10.20 11.71 5.42
CA ASN A 71 11.17 12.26 6.38
C ASN A 71 10.98 11.74 7.83
N GLY A 72 10.61 10.47 7.97
CA GLY A 72 10.42 9.81 9.27
C GLY A 72 9.08 10.10 9.95
N ARG A 73 8.17 10.86 9.33
CA ARG A 73 6.80 11.10 9.82
C ARG A 73 5.82 10.23 9.07
N SER A 74 4.89 9.59 9.78
CA SER A 74 3.81 8.84 9.15
C SER A 74 2.86 9.77 8.42
N SER A 75 2.52 9.40 7.18
CA SER A 75 1.44 10.03 6.42
C SER A 75 0.08 9.61 6.98
N ASP A 76 -0.93 10.46 6.83
CA ASP A 76 -2.33 10.05 7.06
C ASP A 76 -2.77 9.11 5.93
N LEU A 77 -3.60 8.11 6.23
CA LEU A 77 -3.98 7.06 5.28
C LEU A 77 -5.48 7.02 5.07
N VAL A 78 -5.89 6.79 3.83
CA VAL A 78 -7.25 6.36 3.46
C VAL A 78 -7.17 5.07 2.67
N SER A 79 -8.14 4.18 2.88
CA SER A 79 -8.09 2.85 2.26
C SER A 79 -9.45 2.20 2.11
N ALA A 80 -9.54 1.33 1.10
CA ALA A 80 -10.69 0.49 0.85
C ALA A 80 -10.27 -0.82 0.17
N GLN A 81 -11.13 -1.83 0.26
CA GLN A 81 -11.01 -3.05 -0.52
C GLN A 81 -12.22 -3.18 -1.45
N VAL A 82 -11.97 -3.55 -2.70
CA VAL A 82 -12.97 -3.75 -3.74
C VAL A 82 -12.83 -5.16 -4.29
N ILE A 83 -13.96 -5.84 -4.46
CA ILE A 83 -14.02 -7.18 -5.06
C ILE A 83 -14.89 -7.10 -6.31
N LEU A 84 -14.33 -7.44 -7.46
CA LEU A 84 -14.99 -7.44 -8.75
C LEU A 84 -15.29 -8.87 -9.19
N ALA A 85 -16.47 -9.08 -9.79
CA ALA A 85 -16.95 -10.39 -10.22
C ALA A 85 -16.91 -11.47 -9.12
N ASN A 86 -16.91 -11.07 -7.84
CA ASN A 86 -16.72 -11.94 -6.68
C ASN A 86 -15.39 -12.73 -6.68
N GLU A 87 -14.39 -12.28 -7.44
CA GLU A 87 -13.13 -13.04 -7.65
C GLU A 87 -11.90 -12.12 -7.57
N LEU A 88 -11.90 -11.02 -8.32
CA LEU A 88 -10.74 -10.13 -8.45
C LEU A 88 -10.74 -9.08 -7.34
N ASN A 89 -9.72 -9.11 -6.50
CA ASN A 89 -9.59 -8.26 -5.33
C ASN A 89 -8.57 -7.14 -5.57
N PHE A 90 -8.93 -5.94 -5.14
CA PHE A 90 -8.04 -4.80 -5.01
C PHE A 90 -8.12 -4.26 -3.59
N ALA A 91 -6.98 -4.06 -2.94
CA ALA A 91 -6.87 -3.23 -1.74
C ALA A 91 -6.10 -1.96 -2.09
N LEU A 92 -6.71 -0.82 -1.83
CA LEU A 92 -6.28 0.49 -2.29
C LEU A 92 -5.92 1.35 -1.09
N VAL A 93 -4.80 2.05 -1.18
CA VAL A 93 -4.34 3.01 -0.16
C VAL A 93 -3.95 4.31 -0.85
N GLY A 94 -4.50 5.42 -0.37
CA GLY A 94 -3.99 6.77 -0.60
C GLY A 94 -3.37 7.30 0.68
N SER A 95 -2.44 8.24 0.56
CA SER A 95 -1.77 8.84 1.71
C SER A 95 -1.54 10.34 1.51
N GLU A 96 -1.60 11.07 2.63
CA GLU A 96 -1.36 12.51 2.71
C GLU A 96 -0.19 12.78 3.66
N ASP A 97 0.83 13.48 3.17
CA ASP A 97 2.08 13.82 3.86
C ASP A 97 2.13 15.28 4.33
N SER A 98 1.15 16.10 3.92
CA SER A 98 1.12 17.54 4.18
C SER A 98 -0.27 18.07 4.62
N THR A 99 -0.85 19.01 3.89
CA THR A 99 -2.03 19.81 4.31
C THR A 99 -3.03 20.09 3.20
N ASP A 100 -2.76 19.73 1.94
CA ASP A 100 -3.68 19.97 0.82
C ASP A 100 -4.76 18.90 0.68
N ASN A 101 -4.61 17.75 1.34
CA ASN A 101 -5.60 16.68 1.47
C ASN A 101 -6.00 16.07 0.12
N ASP A 102 -5.03 15.93 -0.78
CA ASP A 102 -5.25 15.26 -2.06
C ASP A 102 -5.10 13.74 -1.97
N TYR A 103 -4.46 13.25 -0.90
CA TYR A 103 -4.24 11.84 -0.56
C TYR A 103 -3.54 11.02 -1.66
N ASN A 104 -2.77 11.65 -2.55
CA ASN A 104 -2.08 10.97 -3.65
C ASN A 104 -0.55 10.88 -3.48
N ASP A 105 0.01 11.45 -2.40
CA ASP A 105 1.45 11.56 -2.16
C ASP A 105 2.19 10.24 -2.36
N ALA A 106 1.68 9.18 -1.73
CA ALA A 106 1.88 7.80 -2.16
C ALA A 106 0.54 7.10 -2.37
N VAL A 107 0.40 6.44 -3.53
CA VAL A 107 -0.72 5.56 -3.83
C VAL A 107 -0.21 4.13 -3.86
N VAL A 108 -0.88 3.22 -3.15
CA VAL A 108 -0.53 1.79 -3.13
C VAL A 108 -1.71 0.95 -3.58
N VAL A 109 -1.46 0.08 -4.55
CA VAL A 109 -2.43 -0.88 -5.07
C VAL A 109 -1.94 -2.28 -4.77
N ILE A 110 -2.74 -3.04 -4.04
CA ILE A 110 -2.56 -4.48 -3.81
C ILE A 110 -3.61 -5.22 -4.63
N ASN A 111 -3.24 -6.31 -5.31
CA ASN A 111 -4.17 -7.12 -6.10
C ASN A 111 -3.95 -8.64 -5.92
N TRP A 112 -5.05 -9.40 -5.89
CA TRP A 112 -5.07 -10.87 -5.87
C TRP A 112 -6.43 -11.42 -6.38
N PRO A 113 -6.56 -12.71 -6.75
CA PRO A 113 -5.46 -13.67 -6.96
C PRO A 113 -4.54 -13.22 -8.09
N LEU A 114 -3.36 -13.84 -8.15
CA LEU A 114 -2.49 -13.75 -9.33
C LEU A 114 -2.76 -14.97 -10.25
N GLY A 115 -1.89 -15.19 -11.24
CA GLY A 115 -1.98 -16.31 -12.19
C GLY A 115 -1.88 -17.68 -11.55
#